data_AF-A0A9E5NLY2-F1
#
_entry.id   AF-A0A9E5NLY2-F1
#
_cell.length_a   1.000
_cell.length_b   1.000
_cell.length_c   1.000
_cell.angle_alpha   90.00
_cell.angle_beta   90.00
_cell.angle_gamma   90.00
#
_symmetry.space_group_name_H-M   'P 1'
#
loop_
_entity.id
_entity.type
_entity.pdbx_description
1 polymer ?
#
loop_
_entity_poly.entity_id
_entity_poly.type
_entity_poly.pdbx_seq_one_letter_code
_entity_poly.pdbx_strand_id
1 'polypeptide(L)' 'MLTDALSRLVNVVIWNFATDGGHLMQAGVPTIGFGPAEAHKLHTIGESVPLDILTEGLLGCVALASEQSEEHA' A
#
# COMPACT_ATOMS: atom_id res chain seq x y z
N MET A 1 6.95 -6.35 10.29
CA MET A 1 7.29 -5.17 9.48
C MET A 1 6.20 -4.12 9.44
N LEU A 2 5.16 -4.19 8.59
CA LEU A 2 4.09 -3.15 8.56
C LEU A 2 3.37 -3.00 9.91
N THR A 3 3.11 -4.10 10.61
CA THR A 3 2.52 -4.06 11.95
C THR A 3 3.40 -3.37 12.98
N ASP A 4 4.72 -3.53 12.85
CA ASP A 4 5.67 -2.90 13.76
C ASP A 4 5.82 -1.40 13.42
N ALA A 5 6.00 -1.08 12.13
CA ALA A 5 6.13 0.27 11.62
C ALA A 5 4.90 1.16 11.93
N LEU A 6 3.70 0.57 11.91
CA LEU A 6 2.45 1.28 12.21
C LEU A 6 1.94 1.05 13.63
N SER A 7 2.63 0.23 14.43
CA SER A 7 2.23 -0.13 15.81
C SER A 7 0.79 -0.64 15.93
N ARG A 8 0.28 -1.33 14.90
CA ARG A 8 -1.07 -1.90 14.86
C ARG A 8 -1.17 -3.07 13.88
N LEU A 9 -2.17 -3.92 14.06
CA LEU A 9 -2.44 -4.97 13.06
C LEU A 9 -2.83 -4.35 11.71
N VAL A 10 -2.28 -4.93 10.64
CA VAL A 10 -2.55 -4.52 9.26
C VAL A 10 -3.25 -5.68 8.57
N ASN A 11 -4.48 -5.43 8.10
CA ASN A 11 -5.27 -6.43 7.42
C ASN A 11 -4.78 -6.59 5.98
N VAL A 12 -4.57 -7.83 5.56
CA VAL A 12 -4.35 -8.17 4.15
C VAL A 12 -5.71 -8.34 3.49
N VAL A 13 -5.94 -7.57 2.42
CA VAL A 13 -7.21 -7.55 1.70
C VAL A 13 -6.97 -7.68 0.21
N ILE A 14 -8.00 -8.12 -0.52
CA ILE A 14 -8.02 -8.07 -1.99
C ILE A 14 -8.72 -6.78 -2.40
N TRP A 15 -8.06 -5.96 -3.21
CA TRP A 15 -8.69 -4.78 -3.80
C TRP A 15 -9.67 -5.19 -4.89
N ASN A 16 -10.91 -4.69 -4.81
CA ASN A 16 -11.97 -4.98 -5.78
C ASN A 16 -12.03 -3.95 -6.91
N PHE A 17 -10.88 -3.38 -7.27
CA PHE A 17 -10.72 -2.41 -8.35
C PHE A 17 -9.45 -2.74 -9.15
N ALA A 18 -9.39 -2.27 -10.38
CA ALA A 18 -8.27 -2.54 -11.27
C ALA A 18 -7.00 -1.80 -10.80
N THR A 19 -5.87 -2.50 -10.88
CA THR A 19 -4.53 -1.92 -10.70
C THR A 19 -3.56 -2.54 -11.70
N ASP A 20 -2.38 -1.95 -11.87
CA ASP A 20 -1.32 -2.52 -12.68
C ASP A 20 -0.70 -3.79 -12.08
N GLY A 21 -1.03 -4.12 -10.82
CA GLY A 21 -0.48 -5.30 -10.13
C GLY A 21 -0.73 -6.61 -10.88
N GLY A 22 -1.89 -6.76 -11.54
CA GLY A 22 -2.16 -7.94 -12.37
C GLY A 22 -1.20 -8.08 -13.55
N HIS A 23 -0.90 -6.98 -14.23
CA HIS A 23 0.06 -6.95 -15.35
C HIS A 23 1.50 -7.20 -14.86
N LEU A 24 1.88 -6.60 -13.73
CA LEU A 24 3.21 -6.80 -13.14
C LEU A 24 3.43 -8.26 -12.70
N MET A 25 2.43 -8.86 -12.08
CA MET A 25 2.45 -10.29 -11.73
C MET A 25 2.59 -11.18 -12.97
N GLN A 26 1.87 -10.89 -14.06
CA GLN A 26 2.03 -11.61 -15.33
C GLN A 26 3.42 -11.47 -15.93
N ALA A 27 4.08 -10.33 -15.73
CA ALA A 27 5.46 -10.09 -16.14
C ALA A 27 6.51 -10.73 -15.19
N GLY A 28 6.08 -11.44 -14.14
CA GLY A 28 6.96 -12.10 -13.18
C GLY A 28 7.48 -11.20 -12.07
N VAL A 29 6.85 -10.04 -11.83
CA VAL A 29 7.21 -9.12 -10.74
C VAL A 29 6.18 -9.25 -9.61
N PRO A 30 6.54 -9.90 -8.47
CA PRO A 30 5.69 -9.95 -7.29
C PRO A 30 5.28 -8.55 -6.85
N THR A 31 3.98 -8.29 -6.78
CA THR A 31 3.45 -6.95 -6.52
C THR A 31 2.44 -6.97 -5.39
N ILE A 32 2.55 -5.99 -4.49
CA ILE A 32 1.60 -5.72 -3.42
C ILE A 32 1.13 -4.27 -3.51
N GLY A 33 -0.13 -4.03 -3.16
CA GLY A 33 -0.71 -2.70 -3.05
C GLY A 33 -0.73 -2.21 -1.61
N PHE A 34 -0.24 -1.00 -1.37
CA PHE A 34 -0.32 -0.32 -0.08
C PHE A 34 -0.42 1.19 -0.31
N GLY A 35 -1.38 1.87 0.33
CA GLY A 35 -1.52 3.32 0.16
C GLY A 35 -2.70 3.92 0.93
N PRO A 36 -2.67 5.24 1.14
CA PRO A 36 -3.72 5.96 1.85
C PRO A 36 -4.88 6.29 0.91
N ALA A 37 -6.06 5.72 1.14
CA ALA A 37 -7.28 6.09 0.43
C ALA A 37 -8.53 5.52 1.11
N GLU A 38 -9.68 6.17 0.89
CA GLU A 38 -10.99 5.57 1.13
C GLU A 38 -11.53 4.99 -0.19
N ALA A 39 -11.47 3.66 -0.34
CA ALA A 39 -11.78 2.99 -1.61
C ALA A 39 -13.15 3.36 -2.23
N HIS A 40 -14.14 3.70 -1.40
CA HIS A 40 -15.48 4.08 -1.86
C HIS A 40 -15.61 5.54 -2.35
N LYS A 41 -14.59 6.37 -2.16
CA LYS A 41 -14.56 7.79 -2.59
C LYS A 41 -13.62 8.05 -3.76
N LEU A 42 -12.84 7.06 -4.18
CA LEU A 42 -11.91 7.17 -5.31
C LEU A 42 -12.61 7.70 -6.56
N HIS A 43 -11.99 8.67 -7.22
CA HIS A 43 -12.47 9.31 -8.45
C HIS A 43 -13.82 10.06 -8.31
N THR A 44 -14.17 10.46 -7.10
CA THR A 44 -15.34 11.31 -6.83
C THR A 44 -14.91 12.73 -6.48
N ILE A 45 -15.83 13.69 -6.57
CA ILE A 45 -15.60 15.07 -6.08
C ILE A 45 -15.37 15.15 -4.56
N GLY A 46 -15.69 14.08 -3.83
CA GLY A 46 -15.49 13.97 -2.38
C GLY A 46 -14.22 13.23 -2.01
N GLU A 47 -13.38 12.87 -2.99
CA GLU A 47 -12.09 12.24 -2.72
C GLU A 47 -11.20 13.19 -1.92
N SER A 48 -10.68 12.69 -0.80
CA SER A 48 -9.75 13.41 0.06
C SER A 48 -8.95 12.40 0.88
N VAL A 49 -7.77 12.81 1.33
CA VAL A 49 -6.90 11.98 2.17
C VAL A 49 -6.54 12.79 3.42
N PRO A 50 -6.89 12.32 4.62
CA PRO A 50 -6.44 12.91 5.87
C PRO A 50 -4.90 12.91 5.97
N LEU A 51 -4.31 13.98 6.51
CA LEU A 51 -2.85 14.15 6.55
C LEU A 51 -2.14 13.12 7.45
N ASP A 52 -2.80 12.69 8.51
CA ASP A 52 -2.36 11.60 9.38
C ASP A 52 -2.28 10.27 8.61
N ILE A 53 -3.32 9.93 7.84
CA ILE A 53 -3.33 8.72 6.99
C ILE A 53 -2.27 8.82 5.88
N LEU A 54 -2.05 10.01 5.32
CA LEU A 54 -0.97 10.22 4.35
C LEU A 54 0.41 9.96 4.96
N THR A 55 0.63 10.40 6.20
CA THR A 55 1.88 10.19 6.94
C THR A 55 2.09 8.71 7.27
N GLU A 56 1.05 8.02 7.75
CA GLU A 56 1.08 6.56 7.95
C GLU A 56 1.37 5.81 6.65
N GLY A 57 0.74 6.22 5.54
CA GLY A 57 0.97 5.65 4.22
C GLY A 57 2.43 5.75 3.80
N LEU A 58 3.06 6.91 4.00
CA LEU A 58 4.48 7.10 3.72
C LEU A 58 5.37 6.19 4.58
N LEU A 59 5.12 6.14 5.89
CA LEU A 59 5.87 5.28 6.81
C LEU A 59 5.80 3.81 6.41
N GLY A 60 4.60 3.32 6.04
CA GLY A 60 4.43 1.94 5.58
C GLY A 60 5.15 1.65 4.27
N CYS A 61 5.12 2.58 3.30
CA CYS A 61 5.88 2.45 2.06
C CYS A 61 7.40 2.37 2.31
N VAL A 62 7.93 3.19 3.22
CA VAL A 62 9.35 3.16 3.59
C VAL A 62 9.73 1.82 4.24
N ALA A 63 8.90 1.32 5.15
CA ALA A 63 9.13 0.01 5.78
C ALA A 63 9.17 -1.13 4.73
N LEU A 64 8.21 -1.14 3.79
CA LEU A 64 8.15 -2.14 2.72
C LEU A 64 9.37 -2.09 1.80
N ALA A 65 9.78 -0.89 1.38
CA ALA A 65 10.94 -0.72 0.51
C ALA A 65 12.26 -1.12 1.21
N SER A 66 12.37 -0.83 2.51
CA SER A 66 13.59 -1.16 3.28
C SER A 66 13.78 -2.67 3.38
N GLU A 67 12.73 -3.44 3.64
CA GLU A 67 12.85 -4.91 3.68
C GLU A 67 13.21 -5.52 2.33
N GLN A 68 12.64 -5.01 1.24
CA GLN A 68 12.97 -5.47 -0.10
C GLN A 68 14.44 -5.22 -0.43
N SER A 69 15.03 -4.16 0.13
CA SER A 69 16.46 -3.88 -0.04
C SER A 69 17.34 -4.84 0.76
N GLU A 70 16.90 -5.29 1.93
CA GLU A 70 17.63 -6.27 2.75
C GLU A 70 17.57 -7.69 2.17
N GLU A 71 16.47 -8.07 1.52
CA GLU A 71 16.34 -9.39 0.85
C GLU A 71 17.29 -9.55 -0.36
N HIS A 72 17.76 -8.44 -0.94
CA HIS A 72 18.63 -8.42 -2.12
C HIS A 72 20.08 -7.95 -1.82
N ALA A 73 20.43 -7.74 -0.54
CA ALA A 73 21.77 -7.37 -0.08
C ALA A 73 22.56 -8.60 0.40
#